data_AF-A0A533I3K5-F1
#
_entry.id   AF-A0A533I3K5-F1
#
_cell.length_a   1.000
_cell.length_b   1.000
_cell.length_c   1.000
_cell.angle_alpha   90.00
_cell.angle_beta   90.00
_cell.angle_gamma   90.00
#
_symmetry.space_group_name_H-M   'P 1'
#
loop_
_entity.id
_entity.type
_entity.pdbx_description
1 polymer ?
#
loop_
_entity_poly.entity_id
_entity_poly.type
_entity_poly.pdbx_seq_one_letter_code
_entity_poly.pdbx_strand_id
1 'polypeptide(L)'
;MSKIKKIIISVILLFSVAIASLYYYGHTHNVNFFDFKYIQSYWKNNDHNTNTNNEQNDTTKNNHDNIEKTKEPEKKGKSLEEKQAVMKADTPTMNAYGLYYDYANMTLPEVIQAYAKEYGIKNSQIAFSYKNLATGELIEMNETQPMTAGSTYKLPLNMLVVDNFEKYNLSMTKRYDITNTYYEYDGEHNTYVKVFKGAMTIPQMQYYSLVYSENTPAYALADRLGGMNEVYKMYSNYGESKAELKNFSTENKTTTNYYIQVLQHLWDNREKYKDIRTYIGESFPGDYYKRYLPNLVIEQKPGYVKEALNVDAIVYEKTPYIIALYTAGLGGASPATEEVNLVGLDQVGQISYVINEWHRVNMNP
;
A
#
# COMPACT_ATOMS: atom_id res chain seq x y z
N MET A 1 26.27 -27.59 22.33
CA MET A 1 26.33 -26.82 21.07
C MET A 1 25.34 -25.66 21.15
N SER A 2 25.85 -24.42 21.12
CA SER A 2 25.17 -23.22 21.61
C SER A 2 24.03 -22.71 20.72
N LYS A 3 22.94 -22.25 21.35
CA LYS A 3 21.76 -21.57 20.79
C LYS A 3 22.10 -20.41 19.83
N ILE A 4 23.31 -19.88 19.89
CA ILE A 4 23.80 -18.77 19.07
C ILE A 4 23.90 -19.14 17.57
N LYS A 5 24.11 -20.41 17.20
CA LYS A 5 24.19 -20.81 15.78
C LYS A 5 22.83 -20.99 15.07
N LYS A 6 21.72 -21.11 15.81
CA LYS A 6 20.37 -21.18 15.19
C LYS A 6 19.78 -19.79 14.87
N ILE A 7 20.30 -18.73 15.51
CA ILE A 7 19.85 -17.34 15.32
C ILE A 7 20.41 -16.74 14.03
N ILE A 8 21.60 -17.15 13.59
CA ILE A 8 22.23 -16.65 12.36
C ILE A 8 21.54 -17.18 11.07
N ILE A 9 20.76 -18.27 11.16
CA ILE A 9 20.17 -18.92 9.98
C ILE A 9 18.80 -18.32 9.61
N SER A 10 18.10 -17.62 10.53
CA SER A 10 16.74 -17.09 10.29
C SER A 10 16.68 -15.60 9.92
N VAL A 11 17.63 -14.76 10.38
CA VAL A 11 17.80 -13.35 9.95
C VAL A 11 17.95 -13.23 8.43
N ILE A 12 18.44 -14.30 7.82
CA ILE A 12 18.68 -14.44 6.40
C ILE A 12 17.34 -14.60 5.65
N LEU A 13 16.33 -15.35 6.11
CA LEU A 13 15.31 -15.86 5.17
C LEU A 13 14.36 -14.86 4.45
N LEU A 14 14.21 -13.61 4.90
CA LEU A 14 13.37 -12.60 4.20
C LEU A 14 14.20 -11.54 3.43
N PHE A 15 15.29 -11.05 4.00
CA PHE A 15 16.22 -10.15 3.29
C PHE A 15 17.17 -10.90 2.35
N SER A 16 17.55 -12.13 2.70
CA SER A 16 18.41 -12.99 1.89
C SER A 16 17.71 -13.62 0.70
N VAL A 17 16.39 -13.75 0.65
CA VAL A 17 15.76 -14.31 -0.55
C VAL A 17 15.86 -13.29 -1.68
N ALA A 18 15.69 -11.99 -1.43
CA ALA A 18 16.00 -10.96 -2.42
C ALA A 18 17.51 -10.89 -2.73
N ILE A 19 18.37 -10.80 -1.70
CA ILE A 19 19.83 -10.65 -1.87
C ILE A 19 20.49 -11.90 -2.50
N ALA A 20 20.08 -13.12 -2.12
CA ALA A 20 20.58 -14.37 -2.72
C ALA A 20 19.99 -14.64 -4.10
N SER A 21 18.75 -14.21 -4.38
CA SER A 21 18.21 -14.24 -5.75
C SER A 21 18.96 -13.28 -6.66
N LEU A 22 19.25 -12.06 -6.19
CA LEU A 22 20.11 -11.09 -6.87
C LEU A 22 21.54 -11.62 -7.09
N TYR A 23 22.13 -12.27 -6.08
CA TYR A 23 23.48 -12.84 -6.14
C TYR A 23 23.56 -14.06 -7.09
N TYR A 24 22.63 -15.01 -6.98
CA TYR A 24 22.61 -16.22 -7.80
C TYR A 24 22.26 -15.91 -9.26
N TYR A 25 21.30 -15.00 -9.51
CA TYR A 25 20.87 -14.64 -10.86
C TYR A 25 21.91 -13.77 -11.61
N GLY A 26 22.52 -12.80 -10.90
CA GLY A 26 23.61 -11.98 -11.45
C GLY A 26 24.88 -12.78 -11.78
N HIS A 27 25.10 -13.92 -11.11
CA HIS A 27 26.24 -14.80 -11.36
C HIS A 27 26.00 -15.80 -12.50
N THR A 28 24.75 -16.20 -12.77
CA THR A 28 24.45 -17.33 -13.66
C THR A 28 24.05 -16.95 -15.08
N HIS A 29 23.46 -15.77 -15.33
CA HIS A 29 22.72 -15.56 -16.59
C HIS A 29 23.26 -14.54 -17.58
N ASN A 30 24.25 -13.68 -17.27
CA ASN A 30 24.78 -12.68 -18.23
C ASN A 30 23.67 -12.00 -19.10
N VAL A 31 22.51 -11.76 -18.48
CA VAL A 31 21.27 -11.40 -19.16
C VAL A 31 21.15 -9.88 -19.19
N ASN A 32 20.88 -9.36 -20.39
CA ASN A 32 20.53 -7.97 -20.61
C ASN A 32 19.27 -7.63 -19.79
N PHE A 33 19.46 -6.87 -18.71
CA PHE A 33 18.45 -6.20 -17.87
C PHE A 33 17.58 -5.17 -18.64
N PHE A 34 17.56 -5.23 -19.97
CA PHE A 34 17.16 -4.14 -20.87
C PHE A 34 15.86 -4.35 -21.62
N ASP A 35 15.16 -5.47 -21.49
CA ASP A 35 13.85 -5.62 -22.16
C ASP A 35 12.72 -4.96 -21.34
N PHE A 36 12.90 -3.66 -21.08
CA PHE A 36 11.92 -2.69 -20.59
C PHE A 36 10.87 -2.35 -21.67
N LYS A 37 10.45 -3.34 -22.48
CA LYS A 37 9.56 -3.14 -23.63
C LYS A 37 8.23 -2.48 -23.28
N TYR A 38 7.78 -2.60 -22.04
CA TYR A 38 6.53 -1.99 -21.58
C TYR A 38 6.69 -0.52 -21.15
N ILE A 39 7.84 -0.09 -20.64
CA ILE A 39 8.04 1.30 -20.15
C ILE A 39 8.30 2.28 -21.31
N GLN A 40 8.92 1.85 -22.41
CA GLN A 40 9.19 2.74 -23.55
C GLN A 40 7.94 3.18 -24.33
N SER A 41 6.83 2.42 -24.27
CA SER A 41 5.66 2.64 -25.13
C SER A 41 4.86 3.89 -24.78
N TYR A 42 4.87 4.33 -23.52
CA TYR A 42 4.02 5.45 -23.07
C TYR A 42 4.72 6.81 -23.17
N TRP A 43 6.01 6.87 -22.85
CA TRP A 43 6.75 8.15 -22.84
C TRP A 43 7.13 8.65 -24.23
N LYS A 44 7.18 7.79 -25.26
CA LYS A 44 7.33 8.22 -26.66
C LYS A 44 6.12 9.00 -27.20
N ASN A 45 4.94 8.84 -26.61
CA ASN A 45 3.72 9.49 -27.12
C ASN A 45 3.50 10.91 -26.58
N ASN A 46 4.27 11.35 -25.57
CA ASN A 46 4.15 12.70 -25.01
C ASN A 46 5.14 13.73 -25.61
N ASP A 47 6.10 13.30 -26.44
CA ASP A 47 7.05 14.21 -27.10
C ASP A 47 6.52 14.85 -28.39
N HIS A 48 5.29 14.51 -28.82
CA HIS A 48 4.68 15.03 -30.04
C HIS A 48 3.19 15.39 -29.86
N ASN A 49 2.88 16.38 -29.00
CA ASN A 49 1.69 17.19 -29.25
C ASN A 49 1.72 18.55 -28.55
N THR A 50 2.48 19.48 -29.11
CA THR A 50 2.28 20.91 -28.87
C THR A 50 2.12 21.60 -30.22
N ASN A 51 0.86 21.80 -30.62
CA ASN A 51 0.39 22.96 -31.38
C ASN A 51 -1.08 22.77 -31.76
N THR A 52 -1.95 23.58 -31.16
CA THR A 52 -2.83 24.48 -31.93
C THR A 52 -3.49 25.47 -30.97
N ASN A 53 -3.17 26.75 -31.18
CA ASN A 53 -3.98 27.88 -30.76
C ASN A 53 -5.38 27.78 -31.36
N ASN A 54 -6.39 28.28 -30.64
CA ASN A 54 -7.31 29.27 -31.20
C ASN A 54 -8.11 29.93 -30.08
N GLU A 55 -7.93 31.24 -29.97
CA GLU A 55 -8.87 32.18 -29.36
C GLU A 55 -10.13 32.28 -30.25
N GLN A 56 -11.31 32.28 -29.63
CA GLN A 56 -12.35 33.24 -30.02
C GLN A 56 -13.37 33.43 -28.89
N ASN A 57 -13.52 34.70 -28.50
CA ASN A 57 -14.59 35.22 -27.65
C ASN A 57 -15.96 35.10 -28.35
N ASP A 58 -17.02 34.82 -27.59
CA ASP A 58 -18.24 35.63 -27.68
C ASP A 58 -19.13 35.53 -26.42
N THR A 59 -19.93 36.56 -26.25
CA THR A 59 -20.52 37.09 -25.02
C THR A 59 -21.98 36.66 -24.76
N THR A 60 -22.32 36.56 -23.47
CA THR A 60 -23.63 36.82 -22.80
C THR A 60 -24.87 35.94 -23.10
N LYS A 61 -25.45 35.33 -22.05
CA LYS A 61 -26.70 35.77 -21.39
C LYS A 61 -27.12 34.84 -20.23
N ASN A 62 -27.58 35.47 -19.16
CA ASN A 62 -28.29 34.88 -18.03
C ASN A 62 -29.51 34.07 -18.47
N ASN A 63 -29.75 32.93 -17.83
CA ASN A 63 -31.08 32.51 -17.40
C ASN A 63 -30.95 31.56 -16.20
N HIS A 64 -31.51 32.01 -15.07
CA HIS A 64 -31.94 31.15 -13.97
C HIS A 64 -33.02 30.22 -14.51
N ASP A 65 -32.89 28.90 -14.30
CA ASP A 65 -34.05 28.03 -14.14
C ASP A 65 -33.69 26.74 -13.39
N ASN A 66 -34.52 26.47 -12.39
CA ASN A 66 -34.67 25.31 -11.50
C ASN A 66 -33.95 24.00 -11.88
N ILE A 67 -32.97 23.62 -11.04
CA ILE A 67 -32.47 22.25 -10.98
C ILE A 67 -33.42 21.45 -10.08
N GLU A 68 -34.29 20.66 -10.70
CA GLU A 68 -34.94 19.53 -10.05
C GLU A 68 -33.87 18.65 -9.40
N LYS A 69 -33.98 18.46 -8.08
CA LYS A 69 -33.20 17.45 -7.34
C LYS A 69 -33.56 16.07 -7.90
N THR A 70 -32.75 15.57 -8.82
CA THR A 70 -32.72 14.15 -9.17
C THR A 70 -32.44 13.38 -7.88
N LYS A 71 -33.45 12.66 -7.38
CA LYS A 71 -33.27 11.74 -6.25
C LYS A 71 -32.22 10.71 -6.64
N GLU A 72 -31.13 10.67 -5.89
CA GLU A 72 -30.19 9.54 -5.92
C GLU A 72 -31.00 8.23 -5.78
N PRO A 73 -30.70 7.19 -6.58
CA PRO A 73 -31.34 5.91 -6.41
C PRO A 73 -31.01 5.38 -5.01
N GLU A 74 -32.03 4.99 -4.24
CA GLU A 74 -31.87 4.32 -2.95
C GLU A 74 -30.92 3.13 -3.12
N LYS A 75 -29.75 3.19 -2.47
CA LYS A 75 -28.85 2.04 -2.35
C LYS A 75 -29.58 0.95 -1.56
N LYS A 76 -30.21 0.03 -2.27
CA LYS A 76 -30.79 -1.16 -1.65
C LYS A 76 -29.62 -2.12 -1.35
N GLY A 77 -29.13 -2.08 -0.12
CA GLY A 77 -28.18 -3.09 0.38
C GLY A 77 -28.80 -4.50 0.35
N LYS A 78 -27.94 -5.53 0.39
CA LYS A 78 -28.38 -6.92 0.41
C LYS A 78 -29.43 -7.21 1.48
N SER A 79 -30.47 -7.96 1.13
CA SER A 79 -31.43 -8.51 2.09
C SER A 79 -30.75 -9.50 3.03
N LEU A 80 -31.37 -9.81 4.16
CA LEU A 80 -30.82 -10.79 5.09
C LEU A 80 -30.67 -12.17 4.42
N GLU A 81 -31.63 -12.57 3.58
CA GLU A 81 -31.57 -13.82 2.82
C GLU A 81 -30.39 -13.84 1.86
N GLU A 82 -30.10 -12.73 1.17
CA GLU A 82 -28.95 -12.60 0.27
C GLU A 82 -27.62 -12.68 1.04
N LYS A 83 -27.52 -12.02 2.21
CA LYS A 83 -26.36 -12.13 3.09
C LYS A 83 -26.14 -13.56 3.56
N GLN A 84 -27.21 -14.24 3.98
CA GLN A 84 -27.16 -15.65 4.43
C GLN A 84 -26.79 -16.61 3.30
N ALA A 85 -27.17 -16.31 2.05
CA ALA A 85 -26.76 -17.11 0.90
C ALA A 85 -25.25 -17.03 0.66
N VAL A 86 -24.65 -15.84 0.78
CA VAL A 86 -23.18 -15.64 0.71
C VAL A 86 -22.50 -16.40 1.86
N MET A 87 -22.94 -16.18 3.10
CA MET A 87 -22.45 -16.91 4.28
C MET A 87 -22.45 -18.43 4.09
N LYS A 88 -23.54 -18.98 3.56
CA LYS A 88 -23.66 -20.41 3.29
C LYS A 88 -22.68 -20.89 2.21
N ALA A 89 -22.52 -20.13 1.13
CA ALA A 89 -21.58 -20.45 0.07
C ALA A 89 -20.12 -20.45 0.55
N ASP A 90 -19.78 -19.53 1.45
CA ASP A 90 -18.42 -19.33 1.96
C ASP A 90 -18.10 -20.12 3.22
N THR A 91 -19.10 -20.81 3.80
CA THR A 91 -18.96 -21.64 5.02
C THR A 91 -17.78 -22.62 4.96
N PRO A 92 -17.53 -23.38 3.86
CA PRO A 92 -16.37 -24.28 3.79
C PRO A 92 -15.04 -23.54 3.97
N THR A 93 -14.87 -22.37 3.35
CA THR A 93 -13.65 -21.56 3.43
C THR A 93 -13.50 -20.94 4.82
N MET A 94 -14.56 -20.33 5.36
CA MET A 94 -14.57 -19.77 6.72
C MET A 94 -14.19 -20.83 7.76
N ASN A 95 -14.75 -22.04 7.65
CA ASN A 95 -14.42 -23.15 8.55
C ASN A 95 -13.00 -23.65 8.38
N ALA A 96 -12.49 -23.73 7.14
CA ALA A 96 -11.12 -24.16 6.87
C ALA A 96 -10.07 -23.20 7.47
N TYR A 97 -10.37 -21.89 7.50
CA TYR A 97 -9.51 -20.89 8.13
C TYR A 97 -9.80 -20.67 9.62
N GLY A 98 -10.91 -21.17 10.14
CA GLY A 98 -11.35 -20.90 11.50
C GLY A 98 -11.82 -19.45 11.69
N LEU A 99 -12.27 -18.77 10.63
CA LEU A 99 -12.66 -17.36 10.63
C LEU A 99 -14.15 -17.21 10.34
N TYR A 100 -14.97 -18.00 11.04
CA TYR A 100 -16.43 -17.95 10.97
C TYR A 100 -16.98 -16.99 12.03
N TYR A 101 -17.51 -15.86 11.59
CA TYR A 101 -18.19 -14.88 12.45
C TYR A 101 -19.58 -14.56 11.90
N ASP A 102 -20.39 -13.81 12.65
CA ASP A 102 -21.73 -13.39 12.19
C ASP A 102 -21.66 -12.18 11.26
N TYR A 103 -21.00 -12.33 10.10
CA TYR A 103 -20.79 -11.26 9.13
C TYR A 103 -22.09 -10.65 8.58
N ALA A 104 -23.20 -11.38 8.64
CA ALA A 104 -24.50 -10.94 8.13
C ALA A 104 -25.16 -9.88 9.05
N ASN A 105 -24.92 -9.99 10.36
CA ASN A 105 -25.54 -9.12 11.37
C ASN A 105 -24.56 -8.16 12.06
N MET A 106 -23.25 -8.45 12.05
CA MET A 106 -22.22 -7.57 12.60
C MET A 106 -21.80 -6.49 11.60
N THR A 107 -21.55 -5.29 12.10
CA THR A 107 -20.81 -4.25 11.38
C THR A 107 -19.33 -4.63 11.22
N LEU A 108 -18.61 -3.97 10.31
CA LEU A 108 -17.19 -4.24 10.10
C LEU A 108 -16.33 -4.06 11.38
N PRO A 109 -16.51 -3.00 12.19
CA PRO A 109 -15.81 -2.89 13.47
C PRO A 109 -16.17 -4.01 14.44
N GLU A 110 -17.44 -4.42 14.53
CA GLU A 110 -17.87 -5.47 15.45
C GLU A 110 -17.26 -6.83 15.11
N VAL A 111 -17.15 -7.18 13.83
CA VAL A 111 -16.52 -8.46 13.45
C VAL A 111 -15.01 -8.45 13.69
N ILE A 112 -14.33 -7.33 13.45
CA ILE A 112 -12.91 -7.19 13.79
C ILE A 112 -12.71 -7.26 15.31
N GLN A 113 -13.62 -6.69 16.11
CA GLN A 113 -13.58 -6.79 17.56
C GLN A 113 -13.88 -8.21 18.06
N ALA A 114 -14.76 -8.95 17.39
CA ALA A 114 -15.01 -10.35 17.68
C ALA A 114 -13.75 -11.20 17.44
N TYR A 115 -13.10 -11.02 16.28
CA TYR A 115 -11.79 -11.60 15.99
C TYR A 115 -10.75 -11.20 17.05
N ALA A 116 -10.61 -9.90 17.35
CA ALA A 116 -9.62 -9.41 18.31
C ALA A 116 -9.83 -10.04 19.70
N LYS A 117 -11.08 -10.17 20.15
CA LYS A 117 -11.44 -10.82 21.42
C LYS A 117 -11.03 -12.29 21.45
N GLU A 118 -11.28 -13.03 20.37
CA GLU A 118 -10.93 -14.45 20.26
C GLU A 118 -9.41 -14.69 20.40
N TYR A 119 -8.62 -13.82 19.78
CA TYR A 119 -7.16 -13.93 19.78
C TYR A 119 -6.45 -13.10 20.87
N GLY A 120 -7.20 -12.51 21.82
CA GLY A 120 -6.64 -11.73 22.92
C GLY A 120 -5.95 -10.43 22.50
N ILE A 121 -6.31 -9.88 21.34
CA ILE A 121 -5.80 -8.61 20.79
C ILE A 121 -6.63 -7.47 21.38
N LYS A 122 -5.99 -6.42 21.88
CA LYS A 122 -6.69 -5.22 22.35
C LYS A 122 -7.17 -4.40 21.15
N ASN A 123 -8.36 -3.81 21.23
CA ASN A 123 -8.89 -2.98 20.14
C ASN A 123 -7.93 -1.85 19.73
N SER A 124 -7.20 -1.24 20.68
CA SER A 124 -6.21 -0.19 20.38
C SER A 124 -4.99 -0.67 19.59
N GLN A 125 -4.82 -1.97 19.40
CA GLN A 125 -3.75 -2.56 18.59
C GLN A 125 -4.12 -2.65 17.10
N ILE A 126 -5.36 -2.31 16.73
CA ILE A 126 -5.85 -2.33 15.36
C ILE A 126 -6.47 -0.97 15.06
N ALA A 127 -6.00 -0.31 14.01
CA ALA A 127 -6.64 0.85 13.41
C ALA A 127 -6.92 0.54 11.94
N PHE A 128 -8.10 0.91 11.44
CA PHE A 128 -8.38 0.82 10.02
C PHE A 128 -9.28 1.95 9.53
N SER A 129 -9.12 2.27 8.25
CA SER A 129 -10.08 3.02 7.46
C SER A 129 -10.34 2.24 6.18
N TYR A 130 -11.59 1.87 5.94
CA TYR A 130 -12.07 1.11 4.79
C TYR A 130 -12.98 2.01 3.95
N LYS A 131 -12.88 1.95 2.62
CA LYS A 131 -13.81 2.66 1.75
C LYS A 131 -14.23 1.83 0.55
N ASN A 132 -15.55 1.66 0.39
CA ASN A 132 -16.15 1.07 -0.81
C ASN A 132 -16.04 2.07 -1.97
N LEU A 133 -15.42 1.68 -3.08
CA LEU A 133 -15.16 2.59 -4.20
C LEU A 133 -16.38 2.82 -5.10
N ALA A 134 -17.36 1.92 -5.09
CA ALA A 134 -18.60 2.10 -5.85
C ALA A 134 -19.60 2.98 -5.10
N THR A 135 -19.70 2.82 -3.78
CA THR A 135 -20.69 3.53 -2.96
C THR A 135 -20.12 4.78 -2.29
N GLY A 136 -18.79 4.87 -2.13
CA GLY A 136 -18.13 5.91 -1.34
C GLY A 136 -18.26 5.71 0.17
N GLU A 137 -18.92 4.63 0.61
CA GLU A 137 -19.12 4.34 2.04
C GLU A 137 -17.78 4.12 2.75
N LEU A 138 -17.56 4.89 3.81
CA LEU A 138 -16.36 4.91 4.62
C LEU A 138 -16.68 4.32 6.01
N ILE A 139 -15.92 3.32 6.43
CA ILE A 139 -16.05 2.67 7.73
C ILE A 139 -14.69 2.68 8.41
N GLU A 140 -14.64 3.10 9.67
CA GLU A 140 -13.41 3.43 10.38
C GLU A 140 -13.40 2.83 11.80
N MET A 141 -12.22 2.49 12.30
CA MET A 141 -11.98 2.15 13.71
C MET A 141 -10.59 2.66 14.13
N ASN A 142 -10.52 3.45 15.20
CA ASN A 142 -9.29 4.06 15.72
C ASN A 142 -8.53 4.88 14.66
N GLU A 143 -9.23 5.49 13.72
CA GLU A 143 -8.68 6.05 12.50
C GLU A 143 -7.77 7.27 12.71
N THR A 144 -7.97 7.99 13.80
CA THR A 144 -7.15 9.15 14.19
C THR A 144 -5.99 8.76 15.11
N GLN A 145 -5.87 7.49 15.50
CA GLN A 145 -4.81 7.02 16.38
C GLN A 145 -3.46 7.08 15.66
N PRO A 146 -2.44 7.75 16.21
CA PRO A 146 -1.09 7.68 15.65
C PRO A 146 -0.51 6.26 15.76
N MET A 147 -0.23 5.65 14.61
CA MET A 147 0.34 4.32 14.48
C MET A 147 1.74 4.39 13.87
N THR A 148 2.65 3.51 14.31
CA THR A 148 3.97 3.36 13.65
C THR A 148 3.75 2.88 12.22
N ALA A 149 4.31 3.57 11.24
CA ALA A 149 3.95 3.40 9.84
C ALA A 149 4.74 2.31 9.12
N GLY A 150 5.97 2.04 9.57
CA GLY A 150 6.92 1.20 8.85
C GLY A 150 7.15 1.75 7.43
N SER A 151 7.30 0.84 6.47
CA SER A 151 7.56 1.16 5.06
C SER A 151 6.35 1.66 4.25
N THR A 152 5.19 1.93 4.87
CA THR A 152 4.01 2.43 4.15
C THR A 152 4.29 3.79 3.48
N TYR A 153 5.09 4.68 4.10
CA TYR A 153 5.50 5.98 3.52
C TYR A 153 6.06 5.92 2.10
N LYS A 154 6.62 4.76 1.70
CA LYS A 154 7.22 4.57 0.38
C LYS A 154 6.19 4.71 -0.74
N LEU A 155 4.92 4.35 -0.53
CA LEU A 155 3.90 4.53 -1.57
C LEU A 155 3.71 6.00 -1.94
N PRO A 156 3.33 6.92 -1.02
CA PRO A 156 3.21 8.33 -1.35
C PRO A 156 4.54 8.98 -1.76
N LEU A 157 5.69 8.52 -1.25
CA LEU A 157 7.00 8.98 -1.75
C LEU A 157 7.16 8.68 -3.25
N ASN A 158 6.85 7.46 -3.68
CA ASN A 158 6.94 7.07 -5.08
C ASN A 158 5.95 7.83 -5.96
N MET A 159 4.75 8.14 -5.44
CA MET A 159 3.80 9.03 -6.11
C MET A 159 4.36 10.46 -6.24
N LEU A 160 5.07 10.98 -5.23
CA LEU A 160 5.66 12.33 -5.29
C LEU A 160 6.73 12.42 -6.39
N VAL A 161 7.47 11.35 -6.64
CA VAL A 161 8.45 11.29 -7.73
C VAL A 161 7.76 11.39 -9.09
N VAL A 162 6.61 10.75 -9.26
CA VAL A 162 5.78 10.88 -10.48
C VAL A 162 5.25 12.31 -10.60
N ASP A 163 4.71 12.88 -9.52
CA ASP A 163 4.10 14.20 -9.52
C ASP A 163 5.10 15.33 -9.78
N ASN A 164 6.33 15.16 -9.32
CA ASN A 164 7.37 16.18 -9.41
C ASN A 164 8.44 15.84 -10.46
N PHE A 165 8.17 14.87 -11.34
CA PHE A 165 9.14 14.36 -12.31
C PHE A 165 9.74 15.47 -13.18
N GLU A 166 8.88 16.32 -13.77
CA GLU A 166 9.30 17.46 -14.59
C GLU A 166 9.92 18.57 -13.75
N LYS A 167 9.31 18.88 -12.59
CA LYS A 167 9.77 19.95 -11.68
C LYS A 167 11.23 19.78 -11.25
N TYR A 168 11.66 18.54 -10.99
CA TYR A 168 13.05 18.23 -10.61
C TYR A 168 13.92 17.79 -11.80
N ASN A 169 13.44 17.95 -13.04
CA ASN A 169 14.15 17.56 -14.26
C ASN A 169 14.65 16.11 -14.19
N LEU A 170 13.78 15.20 -13.74
CA LEU A 170 14.09 13.79 -13.62
C LEU A 170 14.10 13.12 -15.00
N SER A 171 14.78 11.98 -15.10
CA SER A 171 14.89 11.22 -16.34
C SER A 171 14.71 9.74 -16.06
N MET A 172 13.96 9.06 -16.94
CA MET A 172 13.66 7.63 -16.84
C MET A 172 14.90 6.77 -17.13
N THR A 173 15.85 7.30 -17.91
CA THR A 173 17.02 6.55 -18.41
C THR A 173 18.32 6.99 -17.76
N LYS A 174 18.39 8.22 -17.23
CA LYS A 174 19.55 8.68 -16.46
C LYS A 174 19.73 7.79 -15.23
N ARG A 175 20.97 7.35 -15.03
CA ARG A 175 21.39 6.71 -13.78
C ARG A 175 21.87 7.79 -12.82
N TYR A 176 21.37 7.71 -11.60
CA TYR A 176 21.64 8.64 -10.51
C TYR A 176 22.54 7.96 -9.51
N ASP A 177 23.61 8.66 -9.09
CA ASP A 177 24.50 8.18 -8.03
C ASP A 177 23.70 7.90 -6.75
N ILE A 178 23.99 6.75 -6.16
CA ILE A 178 23.43 6.29 -4.88
C ILE A 178 24.53 6.05 -3.84
N THR A 179 25.81 6.30 -4.15
CA THR A 179 26.93 5.96 -3.25
C THR A 179 26.90 6.75 -1.94
N ASN A 180 26.39 7.99 -1.99
CA ASN A 180 26.34 8.92 -0.86
C ASN A 180 24.92 9.14 -0.31
N THR A 181 23.95 8.33 -0.74
CA THR A 181 22.57 8.39 -0.20
C THR A 181 22.57 8.00 1.28
N TYR A 182 21.72 8.64 2.08
CA TYR A 182 21.51 8.28 3.48
C TYR A 182 21.07 6.82 3.62
N TYR A 183 21.55 6.13 4.66
CA TYR A 183 21.18 4.76 4.95
C TYR A 183 20.96 4.53 6.44
N GLU A 184 19.96 3.69 6.76
CA GLU A 184 19.71 3.18 8.12
C GLU A 184 20.63 1.99 8.46
N TYR A 185 20.94 1.18 7.44
CA TYR A 185 21.77 -0.01 7.55
C TYR A 185 22.79 -0.05 6.40
N ASP A 186 24.08 -0.09 6.77
CA ASP A 186 25.20 -0.05 5.83
C ASP A 186 25.27 -1.30 4.94
N GLY A 187 24.87 -2.46 5.45
CA GLY A 187 24.87 -3.72 4.69
C GLY A 187 23.92 -3.70 3.50
N GLU A 188 22.69 -3.18 3.67
CA GLU A 188 21.73 -3.00 2.58
C GLU A 188 22.28 -1.98 1.57
N HIS A 189 22.70 -0.80 2.04
CA HIS A 189 23.24 0.27 1.20
C HIS A 189 24.40 -0.21 0.33
N ASN A 190 25.42 -0.79 0.95
CA ASN A 190 26.61 -1.29 0.26
C ASN A 190 26.25 -2.40 -0.75
N THR A 191 25.24 -3.22 -0.46
CA THR A 191 24.74 -4.23 -1.39
C THR A 191 24.13 -3.59 -2.63
N TYR A 192 23.25 -2.59 -2.46
CA TYR A 192 22.64 -1.88 -3.58
C TYR A 192 23.67 -1.09 -4.39
N VAL A 193 24.59 -0.37 -3.74
CA VAL A 193 25.72 0.29 -4.39
C VAL A 193 26.53 -0.68 -5.24
N LYS A 194 26.85 -1.87 -4.71
CA LYS A 194 27.60 -2.89 -5.45
C LYS A 194 26.82 -3.46 -6.63
N VAL A 195 25.58 -3.91 -6.41
CA VAL A 195 24.72 -4.52 -7.44
C VAL A 195 24.49 -3.54 -8.59
N PHE A 196 24.18 -2.29 -8.28
CA PHE A 196 23.88 -1.26 -9.26
C PHE A 196 25.09 -0.44 -9.67
N LYS A 197 26.32 -0.89 -9.36
CA LYS A 197 27.57 -0.22 -9.78
C LYS A 197 27.56 1.29 -9.47
N GLY A 198 27.08 1.64 -8.29
CA GLY A 198 27.03 3.01 -7.76
C GLY A 198 25.84 3.87 -8.20
N ALA A 199 25.01 3.44 -9.18
CA ALA A 199 23.94 4.31 -9.68
C ALA A 199 22.70 3.56 -10.21
N MET A 200 21.51 4.08 -9.93
CA MET A 200 20.21 3.51 -10.36
C MET A 200 19.39 4.50 -11.20
N THR A 201 18.53 3.99 -12.07
CA THR A 201 17.48 4.80 -12.74
C THR A 201 16.27 4.99 -11.83
N ILE A 202 15.41 6.00 -12.10
CA ILE A 202 14.17 6.19 -11.35
C ILE A 202 13.28 4.93 -11.35
N PRO A 203 13.02 4.26 -12.49
CA PRO A 203 12.21 3.04 -12.49
C PRO A 203 12.79 1.91 -11.64
N GLN A 204 14.12 1.74 -11.66
CA GLN A 204 14.78 0.77 -10.78
C GLN A 204 14.55 1.13 -9.31
N MET A 205 14.75 2.40 -8.94
CA MET A 205 14.56 2.79 -7.55
C MET A 205 13.11 2.59 -7.10
N GLN A 206 12.14 2.95 -7.94
CA GLN A 206 10.72 2.78 -7.62
C GLN A 206 10.32 1.31 -7.48
N TYR A 207 10.79 0.46 -8.40
CA TYR A 207 10.55 -0.99 -8.36
C TYR A 207 11.07 -1.60 -7.06
N TYR A 208 12.35 -1.38 -6.71
CA TYR A 208 12.92 -1.98 -5.49
C TYR A 208 12.34 -1.36 -4.20
N SER A 209 11.98 -0.07 -4.22
CA SER A 209 11.32 0.61 -3.11
C SER A 209 9.91 0.05 -2.81
N LEU A 210 9.17 -0.36 -3.84
CA LEU A 210 7.77 -0.79 -3.69
C LEU A 210 7.61 -2.31 -3.64
N VAL A 211 8.27 -3.05 -4.53
CA VAL A 211 8.13 -4.52 -4.65
C VAL A 211 8.84 -5.23 -3.50
N TYR A 212 10.08 -4.84 -3.22
CA TYR A 212 10.90 -5.44 -2.15
C TYR A 212 10.93 -4.61 -0.88
N SER A 213 10.33 -3.41 -0.90
CA SER A 213 10.26 -2.52 0.26
C SER A 213 11.63 -2.10 0.81
N GLU A 214 12.60 -1.89 -0.08
CA GLU A 214 13.99 -1.61 0.28
C GLU A 214 14.19 -0.14 0.66
N ASN A 215 15.11 0.15 1.59
CA ASN A 215 15.31 1.50 2.12
C ASN A 215 16.23 2.34 1.25
N THR A 216 17.35 1.80 0.78
CA THR A 216 18.34 2.49 -0.03
C THR A 216 17.72 3.09 -1.31
N PRO A 217 16.90 2.34 -2.09
CA PRO A 217 16.22 2.90 -3.25
C PRO A 217 15.18 3.99 -2.87
N ALA A 218 14.50 3.85 -1.73
CA ALA A 218 13.57 4.88 -1.23
C ALA A 218 14.30 6.17 -0.86
N TYR A 219 15.40 6.09 -0.11
CA TYR A 219 16.20 7.27 0.23
C TYR A 219 16.82 7.91 -1.00
N ALA A 220 17.26 7.12 -1.98
CA ALA A 220 17.76 7.65 -3.24
C ALA A 220 16.70 8.43 -4.03
N LEU A 221 15.43 7.98 -4.02
CA LEU A 221 14.30 8.74 -4.57
C LEU A 221 14.06 10.02 -3.79
N ALA A 222 14.07 9.96 -2.46
CA ALA A 222 13.90 11.14 -1.61
C ALA A 222 14.98 12.20 -1.88
N ASP A 223 16.25 11.80 -2.06
CA ASP A 223 17.34 12.71 -2.42
C ASP A 223 17.05 13.48 -3.72
N ARG A 224 16.32 12.88 -4.67
CA ARG A 224 15.92 13.58 -5.92
C ARG A 224 14.85 14.64 -5.71
N LEU A 225 14.13 14.56 -4.60
CA LEU A 225 13.10 15.53 -4.20
C LEU A 225 13.61 16.54 -3.14
N GLY A 226 14.91 16.55 -2.84
CA GLY A 226 15.51 17.42 -1.83
C GLY A 226 15.76 16.75 -0.46
N GLY A 227 15.62 15.43 -0.39
CA GLY A 227 15.82 14.64 0.82
C GLY A 227 14.54 14.44 1.62
N MET A 228 14.59 13.56 2.62
CA MET A 228 13.39 13.16 3.40
C MET A 228 12.71 14.32 4.12
N ASN A 229 13.46 15.30 4.60
CA ASN A 229 12.87 16.48 5.28
C ASN A 229 11.95 17.27 4.36
N GLU A 230 12.29 17.38 3.06
CA GLU A 230 11.41 18.03 2.08
C GLU A 230 10.25 17.11 1.70
N VAL A 231 10.49 15.80 1.54
CA VAL A 231 9.43 14.81 1.28
C VAL A 231 8.35 14.85 2.36
N TYR A 232 8.71 14.92 3.66
CA TYR A 232 7.73 14.97 4.75
C TYR A 232 6.77 16.15 4.63
N LYS A 233 7.23 17.31 4.13
CA LYS A 233 6.39 18.48 3.90
C LYS A 233 5.41 18.29 2.74
N MET A 234 5.75 17.43 1.78
CA MET A 234 4.95 17.19 0.57
C MET A 234 3.85 16.15 0.77
N TYR A 235 3.85 15.37 1.87
CA TYR A 235 2.82 14.36 2.09
C TYR A 235 1.40 14.94 2.23
N SER A 236 1.25 16.20 2.62
CA SER A 236 -0.05 16.89 2.60
C SER A 236 -0.66 17.01 1.20
N ASN A 237 0.11 16.79 0.13
CA ASN A 237 -0.41 16.80 -1.26
C ASN A 237 -1.49 15.73 -1.50
N TYR A 238 -1.55 14.69 -0.67
CA TYR A 238 -2.51 13.58 -0.83
C TYR A 238 -3.61 13.57 0.24
N GLY A 239 -3.69 14.61 1.06
CA GLY A 239 -4.72 14.75 2.08
C GLY A 239 -4.16 15.12 3.45
N GLU A 240 -5.08 15.36 4.38
CA GLU A 240 -4.76 15.67 5.77
C GLU A 240 -5.73 14.94 6.70
N SER A 241 -5.19 14.31 7.74
CA SER A 241 -5.97 13.67 8.79
C SER A 241 -6.78 14.71 9.56
N LYS A 242 -7.97 14.30 10.00
CA LYS A 242 -8.74 15.03 11.00
C LYS A 242 -8.09 15.03 12.39
N ALA A 243 -7.08 14.18 12.63
CA ALA A 243 -6.30 14.14 13.88
C ALA A 243 -5.34 15.35 14.05
N GLU A 244 -4.66 15.44 15.19
CA GLU A 244 -3.55 16.39 15.38
C GLU A 244 -2.38 16.09 14.43
N LEU A 245 -2.04 14.81 14.28
CA LEU A 245 -1.06 14.34 13.29
C LEU A 245 -1.70 14.34 11.90
N LYS A 246 -1.35 15.33 11.07
CA LYS A 246 -1.98 15.54 9.75
C LYS A 246 -1.59 14.53 8.67
N ASN A 247 -0.37 14.02 8.67
CA ASN A 247 0.09 13.08 7.65
C ASN A 247 1.11 12.10 8.22
N PHE A 248 2.39 12.21 7.86
CA PHE A 248 3.47 11.46 8.51
C PHE A 248 4.27 12.38 9.44
N SER A 249 4.59 11.89 10.63
CA SER A 249 5.62 12.51 11.46
C SER A 249 7.00 12.05 11.04
N THR A 250 8.03 12.84 11.37
CA THR A 250 9.44 12.45 11.23
C THR A 250 9.83 11.25 12.09
N GLU A 251 8.99 10.87 13.07
CA GLU A 251 9.15 9.67 13.91
C GLU A 251 8.46 8.43 13.32
N ASN A 252 8.14 8.46 12.01
CA ASN A 252 7.47 7.37 11.31
C ASN A 252 6.10 7.02 11.91
N LYS A 253 5.33 8.02 12.35
CA LYS A 253 3.91 7.86 12.74
C LYS A 253 2.99 8.37 11.64
N THR A 254 1.83 7.74 11.50
CA THR A 254 0.71 8.25 10.66
C THR A 254 -0.63 7.77 11.21
N THR A 255 -1.72 8.05 10.49
CA THR A 255 -3.09 7.65 10.86
C THR A 255 -3.78 7.00 9.65
N THR A 256 -4.68 6.04 9.86
CA THR A 256 -5.42 5.43 8.73
C THR A 256 -6.39 6.41 8.09
N ASN A 257 -6.85 7.43 8.83
CA ASN A 257 -7.66 8.52 8.31
C ASN A 257 -6.93 9.39 7.27
N TYR A 258 -5.62 9.60 7.43
CA TYR A 258 -4.80 10.21 6.36
C TYR A 258 -4.58 9.20 5.23
N TYR A 259 -4.18 7.98 5.56
CA TYR A 259 -3.72 7.05 4.54
C TYR A 259 -4.82 6.59 3.58
N ILE A 260 -6.07 6.50 4.04
CA ILE A 260 -7.19 6.22 3.14
C ILE A 260 -7.37 7.29 2.06
N GLN A 261 -6.96 8.54 2.31
CA GLN A 261 -6.96 9.62 1.33
C GLN A 261 -5.83 9.44 0.30
N VAL A 262 -4.66 8.96 0.74
CA VAL A 262 -3.56 8.57 -0.18
C VAL A 262 -4.02 7.49 -1.15
N LEU A 263 -4.70 6.45 -0.65
CA LEU A 263 -5.25 5.37 -1.48
C LEU A 263 -6.36 5.87 -2.41
N GLN A 264 -7.22 6.78 -1.94
CA GLN A 264 -8.23 7.41 -2.77
C GLN A 264 -7.59 8.22 -3.91
N HIS A 265 -6.58 9.04 -3.61
CA HIS A 265 -5.86 9.82 -4.62
C HIS A 265 -5.18 8.91 -5.66
N LEU A 266 -4.57 7.80 -5.22
CA LEU A 266 -3.99 6.79 -6.10
C LEU A 266 -5.05 6.18 -7.03
N TRP A 267 -6.23 5.84 -6.50
CA TRP A 267 -7.34 5.27 -7.26
C TRP A 267 -7.92 6.24 -8.30
N ASP A 268 -8.16 7.49 -7.89
CA ASP A 268 -8.76 8.51 -8.75
C ASP A 268 -7.83 8.87 -9.92
N ASN A 269 -6.51 8.78 -9.69
CA ASN A 269 -5.47 9.08 -10.67
C ASN A 269 -4.76 7.83 -11.20
N ARG A 270 -5.46 6.69 -11.22
CA ARG A 270 -4.88 5.36 -11.53
C ARG A 270 -4.07 5.27 -12.82
N GLU A 271 -4.46 5.99 -13.87
CA GLU A 271 -3.73 5.99 -15.14
C GLU A 271 -2.37 6.70 -15.04
N LYS A 272 -2.32 7.80 -14.28
CA LYS A 272 -1.08 8.53 -13.98
C LYS A 272 -0.10 7.66 -13.20
N TYR A 273 -0.61 6.85 -12.28
CA TYR A 273 0.19 6.02 -11.37
C TYR A 273 0.29 4.55 -11.79
N LYS A 274 -0.05 4.17 -13.03
CA LYS A 274 -0.14 2.76 -13.46
C LYS A 274 1.11 1.92 -13.18
N ASP A 275 2.31 2.49 -13.30
CA ASP A 275 3.57 1.78 -13.03
C ASP A 275 3.73 1.53 -11.52
N ILE A 276 3.42 2.55 -10.69
CA ILE A 276 3.40 2.43 -9.22
C ILE A 276 2.41 1.35 -8.79
N ARG A 277 1.20 1.35 -9.38
CA ARG A 277 0.14 0.37 -9.13
C ARG A 277 0.56 -1.04 -9.51
N THR A 278 1.24 -1.19 -10.65
CA THR A 278 1.82 -2.48 -11.08
C THR A 278 2.80 -3.01 -10.03
N TYR A 279 3.73 -2.17 -9.56
CA TYR A 279 4.72 -2.57 -8.55
C TYR A 279 4.09 -2.97 -7.21
N ILE A 280 3.10 -2.22 -6.70
CA ILE A 280 2.39 -2.64 -5.47
C ILE A 280 1.47 -3.86 -5.70
N GLY A 281 1.05 -4.11 -6.94
CA GLY A 281 0.38 -5.34 -7.37
C GLY A 281 1.29 -6.57 -7.32
N GLU A 282 2.57 -6.42 -7.60
CA GLU A 282 3.57 -7.50 -7.54
C GLU A 282 4.09 -7.77 -6.12
N SER A 283 4.04 -6.76 -5.24
CA SER A 283 4.67 -6.82 -3.92
C SER A 283 4.11 -7.92 -3.00
N PHE A 284 5.00 -8.56 -2.23
CA PHE A 284 4.68 -9.52 -1.16
C PHE A 284 3.63 -10.59 -1.54
N PRO A 285 3.90 -11.42 -2.58
CA PRO A 285 2.98 -12.46 -2.99
C PRO A 285 2.77 -13.48 -1.87
N GLY A 286 1.51 -13.78 -1.54
CA GLY A 286 1.15 -14.75 -0.49
C GLY A 286 1.20 -14.22 0.95
N ASP A 287 1.58 -12.96 1.16
CA ASP A 287 1.65 -12.34 2.49
C ASP A 287 0.68 -11.15 2.63
N TYR A 288 0.49 -10.70 3.88
CA TYR A 288 -0.41 -9.61 4.24
C TYR A 288 -1.82 -9.83 3.69
N TYR A 289 -2.35 -8.87 2.92
CA TYR A 289 -3.72 -8.92 2.42
C TYR A 289 -3.96 -10.07 1.44
N LYS A 290 -2.90 -10.52 0.75
CA LYS A 290 -2.95 -11.62 -0.24
C LYS A 290 -2.99 -13.01 0.39
N ARG A 291 -2.64 -13.14 1.67
CA ARG A 291 -2.37 -14.43 2.33
C ARG A 291 -3.54 -15.40 2.29
N TYR A 292 -4.74 -14.91 2.60
CA TYR A 292 -5.97 -15.70 2.67
C TYR A 292 -6.95 -15.37 1.52
N LEU A 293 -6.51 -14.57 0.55
CA LEU A 293 -7.31 -14.11 -0.58
C LEU A 293 -6.58 -14.39 -1.91
N PRO A 294 -6.12 -15.63 -2.16
CA PRO A 294 -5.23 -15.94 -3.29
C PRO A 294 -5.89 -15.75 -4.67
N ASN A 295 -7.21 -15.66 -4.73
CA ASN A 295 -7.98 -15.52 -5.96
C ASN A 295 -8.29 -14.06 -6.33
N LEU A 296 -7.94 -13.10 -5.46
CA LEU A 296 -8.20 -11.69 -5.71
C LEU A 296 -6.97 -10.99 -6.26
N VAL A 297 -7.20 -10.06 -7.17
CA VAL A 297 -6.18 -9.08 -7.55
C VAL A 297 -6.11 -8.04 -6.45
N ILE A 298 -4.92 -7.90 -5.86
CA ILE A 298 -4.67 -6.97 -4.75
C ILE A 298 -3.41 -6.18 -5.05
N GLU A 299 -3.54 -4.86 -5.03
CA GLU A 299 -2.42 -3.92 -5.02
C GLU A 299 -2.17 -3.52 -3.57
N GLN A 300 -0.97 -3.75 -3.03
CA GLN A 300 -0.67 -3.48 -1.62
C GLN A 300 0.70 -2.87 -1.38
N LYS A 301 0.81 -2.03 -0.35
CA LYS A 301 2.08 -1.62 0.25
C LYS A 301 2.10 -1.98 1.74
N PRO A 302 2.74 -3.08 2.12
CA PRO A 302 2.95 -3.40 3.53
C PRO A 302 3.94 -2.45 4.22
N GLY A 303 3.82 -2.33 5.53
CA GLY A 303 4.80 -1.65 6.38
C GLY A 303 5.12 -2.47 7.62
N TYR A 304 6.40 -2.80 7.79
CA TYR A 304 6.91 -3.44 8.99
C TYR A 304 7.96 -2.55 9.63
N VAL A 305 7.89 -2.42 10.96
CA VAL A 305 8.99 -2.03 11.83
C VAL A 305 8.61 -2.41 13.26
N LYS A 306 9.45 -3.22 13.92
CA LYS A 306 9.27 -3.60 15.33
C LYS A 306 7.88 -4.19 15.63
N GLU A 307 7.06 -3.49 16.40
CA GLU A 307 5.71 -3.90 16.77
C GLU A 307 4.69 -3.77 15.63
N ALA A 308 5.01 -3.02 14.58
CA ALA A 308 4.05 -2.64 13.56
C ALA A 308 4.07 -3.61 12.38
N LEU A 309 2.88 -4.08 12.02
CA LEU A 309 2.59 -4.88 10.84
C LEU A 309 1.37 -4.28 10.15
N ASN A 310 1.62 -3.45 9.15
CA ASN A 310 0.60 -2.66 8.47
C ASN A 310 0.45 -3.11 7.03
N VAL A 311 -0.70 -2.83 6.43
CA VAL A 311 -0.91 -2.99 5.01
C VAL A 311 -1.93 -1.96 4.51
N ASP A 312 -1.55 -1.27 3.44
CA ASP A 312 -2.44 -0.42 2.65
C ASP A 312 -2.74 -1.12 1.33
N ALA A 313 -4.01 -1.26 0.97
CA ALA A 313 -4.42 -2.06 -0.18
C ALA A 313 -5.57 -1.45 -0.99
N ILE A 314 -5.52 -1.71 -2.29
CA ILE A 314 -6.65 -1.65 -3.22
C ILE A 314 -7.02 -3.09 -3.54
N VAL A 315 -8.26 -3.47 -3.22
CA VAL A 315 -8.76 -4.84 -3.36
C VAL A 315 -9.80 -4.88 -4.47
N TYR A 316 -9.51 -5.63 -5.52
CA TYR A 316 -10.41 -5.81 -6.66
C TYR A 316 -11.34 -6.99 -6.42
N GLU A 317 -12.21 -6.82 -5.43
CA GLU A 317 -13.39 -7.65 -5.26
C GLU A 317 -14.47 -7.29 -6.31
N LYS A 318 -15.58 -8.04 -6.40
CA LYS A 318 -16.69 -7.74 -7.33
C LYS A 318 -17.12 -6.26 -7.23
N THR A 319 -17.16 -5.72 -6.02
CA THR A 319 -17.14 -4.28 -5.77
C THR A 319 -15.77 -3.87 -5.21
N PRO A 320 -14.93 -3.14 -5.95
CA PRO A 320 -13.62 -2.73 -5.44
C PRO A 320 -13.71 -1.88 -4.16
N TYR A 321 -12.73 -2.02 -3.29
CA TYR A 321 -12.57 -1.19 -2.11
C TYR A 321 -11.10 -0.89 -1.81
N ILE A 322 -10.87 0.17 -1.03
CA ILE A 322 -9.56 0.53 -0.50
C ILE A 322 -9.54 0.39 1.01
N ILE A 323 -8.38 0.09 1.57
CA ILE A 323 -8.20 -0.05 3.00
C ILE A 323 -6.80 0.30 3.46
N ALA A 324 -6.73 1.10 4.53
CA ALA A 324 -5.52 1.26 5.34
C ALA A 324 -5.72 0.46 6.64
N LEU A 325 -4.89 -0.55 6.87
CA LEU A 325 -4.93 -1.41 8.07
C LEU A 325 -3.59 -1.33 8.81
N TYR A 326 -3.63 -0.76 10.01
CA TYR A 326 -2.45 -0.54 10.84
C TYR A 326 -2.58 -1.31 12.14
N THR A 327 -1.50 -1.98 12.54
CA THR A 327 -1.51 -2.80 13.74
C THR A 327 -0.28 -2.58 14.59
N ALA A 328 -0.38 -2.89 15.87
CA ALA A 328 0.73 -2.80 16.81
C ALA A 328 0.71 -3.97 17.81
N GLY A 329 1.78 -4.74 17.86
CA GLY A 329 1.98 -5.80 18.85
C GLY A 329 1.23 -7.10 18.57
N LEU A 330 0.81 -7.33 17.32
CA LEU A 330 0.28 -8.62 16.90
C LEU A 330 1.34 -9.72 17.06
N GLY A 331 0.90 -10.93 17.37
CA GLY A 331 1.77 -12.06 17.72
C GLY A 331 2.64 -11.84 18.96
N GLY A 332 2.34 -10.82 19.78
CA GLY A 332 3.16 -10.43 20.93
C GLY A 332 4.39 -9.60 20.59
N ALA A 333 4.44 -9.01 19.39
CA ALA A 333 5.51 -8.08 19.02
C ALA A 333 5.56 -6.85 19.95
N SER A 334 6.72 -6.23 20.07
CA SER A 334 6.94 -5.06 20.92
C SER A 334 7.91 -4.09 20.25
N PRO A 335 8.10 -2.86 20.78
CA PRO A 335 9.11 -1.93 20.27
C PRO A 335 10.56 -2.45 20.33
N ALA A 336 10.81 -3.56 21.02
CA ALA A 336 12.10 -4.25 21.06
C ALA A 336 12.21 -5.41 20.06
N THR A 337 11.16 -5.69 19.28
CA THR A 337 11.17 -6.73 18.24
C THR A 337 12.07 -6.29 17.08
N GLU A 338 13.01 -7.15 16.68
CA GLU A 338 13.95 -6.86 15.58
C GLU A 338 13.55 -7.57 14.28
N GLU A 339 12.97 -8.77 14.37
CA GLU A 339 12.51 -9.56 13.23
C GLU A 339 10.99 -9.58 13.08
N VAL A 340 10.51 -9.76 11.84
CA VAL A 340 9.08 -9.89 11.54
C VAL A 340 8.46 -10.99 12.40
N ASN A 341 7.45 -10.64 13.18
CA ASN A 341 6.69 -11.62 13.95
C ASN A 341 5.74 -12.40 13.03
N LEU A 342 6.07 -13.66 12.74
CA LEU A 342 5.30 -14.48 11.80
C LEU A 342 3.88 -14.79 12.28
N VAL A 343 3.65 -14.87 13.60
CA VAL A 343 2.29 -15.01 14.16
C VAL A 343 1.50 -13.73 13.92
N GLY A 344 2.12 -12.57 14.18
CA GLY A 344 1.50 -11.28 13.90
C GLY A 344 1.21 -11.08 12.41
N LEU A 345 2.11 -11.53 11.54
CA LEU A 345 1.92 -11.44 10.09
C LEU A 345 0.75 -12.33 9.62
N ASP A 346 0.63 -13.52 10.19
CA ASP A 346 -0.51 -14.41 9.95
C ASP A 346 -1.82 -13.75 10.40
N GLN A 347 -1.83 -13.13 11.59
CA GLN A 347 -2.98 -12.37 12.12
C GLN A 347 -3.39 -11.20 11.21
N VAL A 348 -2.44 -10.46 10.62
CA VAL A 348 -2.78 -9.42 9.63
C VAL A 348 -3.48 -10.03 8.41
N GLY A 349 -3.02 -11.20 7.94
CA GLY A 349 -3.70 -11.93 6.86
C GLY A 349 -5.11 -12.36 7.24
N GLN A 350 -5.30 -12.87 8.46
CA GLN A 350 -6.61 -13.28 8.97
C GLN A 350 -7.57 -12.08 9.09
N ILE A 351 -7.12 -10.95 9.64
CA ILE A 351 -7.90 -9.71 9.70
C ILE A 351 -8.28 -9.24 8.27
N SER A 352 -7.36 -9.34 7.32
CA SER A 352 -7.61 -9.00 5.92
C SER A 352 -8.72 -9.87 5.29
N TYR A 353 -8.73 -11.17 5.59
CA TYR A 353 -9.82 -12.07 5.21
C TYR A 353 -11.15 -11.67 5.87
N VAL A 354 -11.14 -11.43 7.19
CA VAL A 354 -12.34 -11.01 7.94
C VAL A 354 -12.97 -9.76 7.32
N ILE A 355 -12.15 -8.78 6.93
CA ILE A 355 -12.63 -7.57 6.24
C ILE A 355 -13.22 -7.89 4.87
N ASN A 356 -12.55 -8.72 4.07
CA ASN A 356 -13.03 -9.08 2.74
C ASN A 356 -14.33 -9.91 2.81
N GLU A 357 -14.43 -10.86 3.73
CA GLU A 357 -15.63 -11.68 3.89
C GLU A 357 -16.82 -10.82 4.33
N TRP A 358 -16.60 -9.90 5.27
CA TRP A 358 -17.61 -8.89 5.62
C TRP A 358 -18.03 -8.07 4.38
N HIS A 359 -17.08 -7.62 3.56
CA HIS A 359 -17.37 -6.91 2.32
C HIS A 359 -18.21 -7.77 1.35
N ARG A 360 -17.84 -9.03 1.14
CA ARG A 360 -18.58 -9.93 0.22
C ARG A 360 -20.01 -10.16 0.69
N VAL A 361 -20.21 -10.33 1.99
CA VAL A 361 -21.53 -10.50 2.59
C VAL A 361 -22.36 -9.22 2.48
N ASN A 362 -21.78 -8.03 2.67
CA ASN A 362 -22.55 -6.80 2.86
C ASN A 362 -22.55 -5.81 1.68
N MET A 363 -21.48 -5.79 0.87
CA MET A 363 -21.18 -4.69 -0.07
C MET A 363 -21.18 -5.11 -1.53
N ASN A 364 -20.90 -6.38 -1.83
CA ASN A 364 -21.08 -6.92 -3.17
C ASN A 364 -22.59 -6.99 -3.50
N PRO A 365 -23.00 -6.77 -4.77
CA PRO A 365 -24.37 -6.98 -5.20
C PRO A 365 -24.73 -8.46 -5.25
#